data_AF-A0A9E1WXU0-F1
#
_entry.id   AF-A0A9E1WXU0-F1
#
_cell.length_a   1.000
_cell.length_b   1.000
_cell.length_c   1.000
_cell.angle_alpha   90.00
_cell.angle_beta   90.00
_cell.angle_gamma   90.00
#
_symmetry.space_group_name_H-M   'P 1'
#
loop_
_entity.id
_entity.type
_entity.pdbx_description
1 polymer ?
#
loop_
_entity_poly.entity_id
_entity_poly.type
_entity_poly.pdbx_seq_one_letter_code
_entity_poly.pdbx_strand_id
1 'polypeptide(L)'
;DNTGYDLKDLLIGAEGTLGIITAAVFKLSPLPRVRTTGFMSLASLADAPTVLNALQDRTGGAVEAYEYMPAAAVEVICREFPKTRRPLDAPAETGLFFEVASSRQDDAEVGEDGDTRLQGLVFEGLETLMADGVVLDAMIAQSEQQRIDLWTMRESILEAIMANGPAYHMDIALPLASVAEFVTIMDSAVAEMGFDPLTVGHLGDGNLHYALSAAEGKEWTDLPLTRAKEKAFALLMRLNGSFSAEHGIGQSKLDVMRNLKQANQLDAMRKIKQALDPDGLMNPGKFIPKEEP
;
A
#
# COMPACT_ATOMS: atom_id res chain seq x y z
N ASP A 1 26.95 -9.57 14.41
CA ASP A 1 27.60 -9.51 15.73
C ASP A 1 26.48 -9.48 16.76
N ASN A 2 26.37 -10.49 17.61
CA ASN A 2 25.25 -10.66 18.55
C ASN A 2 25.70 -10.29 19.98
N THR A 3 26.25 -9.09 20.13
CA THR A 3 26.96 -8.63 21.34
C THR A 3 26.14 -7.67 22.20
N GLY A 4 24.82 -7.67 22.06
CA GLY A 4 23.92 -6.85 22.87
C GLY A 4 22.61 -6.53 22.16
N TYR A 5 21.93 -5.48 22.62
CA TYR A 5 20.72 -4.97 21.97
C TYR A 5 21.05 -4.28 20.65
N ASP A 6 20.16 -4.43 19.67
CA ASP A 6 20.28 -3.76 18.38
C ASP A 6 19.80 -2.30 18.51
N LEU A 7 20.74 -1.39 18.84
CA LEU A 7 20.44 0.04 18.98
C LEU A 7 20.14 0.73 17.63
N LYS A 8 20.50 0.11 16.50
CA LYS A 8 20.18 0.64 15.17
C LYS A 8 18.67 0.59 14.94
N ASP A 9 18.03 -0.52 15.29
CA ASP A 9 16.57 -0.68 15.12
C ASP A 9 15.77 0.23 16.06
N LEU A 10 16.40 0.74 17.13
CA LEU A 10 15.79 1.78 17.98
C LEU A 10 15.69 3.13 17.27
N LEU A 11 16.61 3.44 16.35
CA LEU A 11 16.65 4.70 15.61
C LEU A 11 15.82 4.65 14.32
N ILE A 12 15.68 3.47 13.70
CA ILE A 12 14.85 3.28 12.50
C ILE A 12 13.37 3.46 12.89
N GLY A 13 12.71 4.46 12.30
CA GLY A 13 11.32 4.81 12.64
C GLY A 13 11.18 5.75 13.85
N ALA A 14 12.28 6.21 14.47
CA ALA A 14 12.23 7.13 15.61
C ALA A 14 11.87 8.58 15.22
N GLU A 15 11.77 8.88 13.92
CA GLU A 15 11.37 10.18 13.38
C GLU A 15 12.21 11.35 13.94
N GLY A 16 13.51 11.14 14.15
CA GLY A 16 14.42 12.16 14.70
C GLY A 16 14.20 12.50 16.17
N THR A 17 13.34 11.75 16.88
CA THR A 17 13.08 11.98 18.31
C THR A 17 14.15 11.38 19.22
N LEU A 18 14.99 10.48 18.73
CA LEU A 18 16.05 9.84 19.52
C LEU A 18 17.48 10.24 19.09
N GLY A 19 17.61 11.09 18.08
CA GLY A 19 18.89 11.56 17.55
C GLY A 19 18.83 11.89 16.06
N ILE A 20 20.00 12.22 15.49
CA ILE A 20 20.16 12.56 14.06
C ILE A 20 21.00 11.46 13.41
N ILE A 21 20.42 10.76 12.43
CA ILE A 21 21.16 9.81 11.60
C ILE A 21 22.00 10.62 10.60
N THR A 22 23.32 10.46 10.66
CA THR A 22 24.26 11.19 9.78
C THR A 22 24.85 10.33 8.67
N ALA A 23 24.82 9.01 8.83
CA ALA A 23 25.27 8.03 7.85
C ALA A 23 24.49 6.72 8.03
N ALA A 24 24.37 5.94 6.95
CA ALA A 24 23.78 4.62 6.96
C ALA A 24 24.54 3.70 6.00
N VAL A 25 24.53 2.40 6.30
CA VAL A 25 25.08 1.36 5.43
C VAL A 25 23.91 0.50 4.98
N PHE A 26 23.69 0.43 3.67
CA PHE A 26 22.60 -0.33 3.07
C PHE A 26 23.09 -1.63 2.46
N LYS A 27 22.30 -2.69 2.63
CA LYS A 27 22.44 -3.90 1.82
C LYS A 27 21.90 -3.58 0.43
N LEU A 28 22.66 -3.95 -0.61
CA LEU A 28 22.20 -3.90 -2.00
C LEU A 28 21.69 -5.28 -2.45
N SER A 29 20.78 -5.27 -3.41
CA SER A 29 20.30 -6.47 -4.09
C SER A 29 20.81 -6.49 -5.54
N PRO A 30 20.97 -7.68 -6.16
CA PRO A 30 21.31 -7.77 -7.58
C PRO A 30 20.28 -7.05 -8.44
N LEU A 31 20.73 -6.34 -9.48
CA LEU A 31 19.83 -5.73 -10.46
C LEU A 31 19.08 -6.84 -11.23
N PRO A 32 17.73 -6.80 -11.28
CA PRO A 32 16.98 -7.76 -12.08
C PRO A 32 17.36 -7.70 -13.56
N ARG A 33 17.53 -8.88 -14.16
CA ARG A 33 17.86 -9.10 -15.58
C ARG A 33 16.63 -9.02 -16.48
N VAL A 34 15.48 -9.43 -15.94
CA VAL A 34 14.21 -9.53 -16.65
C VAL A 34 13.09 -9.10 -15.71
N ARG A 35 12.04 -8.53 -16.30
CA ARG A 35 10.81 -8.10 -15.62
C ARG A 35 9.60 -8.49 -16.44
N THR A 36 8.52 -8.81 -15.75
CA THR A 36 7.18 -8.96 -16.31
C THR A 36 6.24 -8.10 -15.48
N THR A 37 5.70 -7.06 -16.11
CA THR A 37 4.82 -6.08 -15.47
C THR A 37 3.44 -6.19 -16.10
N GLY A 38 2.40 -6.13 -15.27
CA GLY A 38 1.04 -6.29 -15.75
C GLY A 38 0.00 -5.59 -14.89
N PHE A 39 -1.21 -5.62 -15.41
CA PHE A 39 -2.42 -5.22 -14.71
C PHE A 39 -3.47 -6.29 -14.93
N MET A 40 -4.24 -6.64 -13.90
CA MET A 40 -5.29 -7.64 -13.98
C MET A 40 -6.55 -7.20 -13.25
N SER A 41 -7.69 -7.72 -13.67
CA SER A 41 -8.95 -7.63 -12.94
C SER A 41 -9.27 -8.96 -12.27
N LEU A 42 -9.74 -8.93 -11.02
CA LEU A 42 -10.19 -10.10 -10.28
C LEU A 42 -11.70 -10.10 -10.08
N ALA A 43 -12.24 -11.29 -9.86
CA ALA A 43 -13.63 -11.48 -9.45
C ALA A 43 -13.92 -10.90 -8.06
N SER A 44 -12.96 -11.01 -7.14
CA SER A 44 -13.05 -10.46 -5.79
C SER A 44 -11.70 -10.07 -5.23
N LEU A 45 -11.67 -9.01 -4.42
CA LEU A 45 -10.49 -8.66 -3.61
C LEU A 45 -10.11 -9.78 -2.63
N ALA A 46 -11.07 -10.63 -2.23
CA ALA A 46 -10.80 -11.79 -1.38
C ALA A 46 -9.91 -12.85 -2.06
N ASP A 47 -9.85 -12.86 -3.40
CA ASP A 47 -9.03 -13.80 -4.16
C ASP A 47 -7.59 -13.30 -4.38
N ALA A 48 -7.32 -12.03 -4.09
CA ALA A 48 -6.01 -11.43 -4.31
C ALA A 48 -4.85 -12.17 -3.59
N PRO A 49 -5.01 -12.72 -2.37
CA PRO A 49 -3.95 -13.52 -1.75
C PRO A 49 -3.68 -14.83 -2.49
N THR A 50 -4.72 -15.46 -3.06
CA THR A 50 -4.58 -16.69 -3.87
C THR A 50 -3.74 -16.41 -5.11
N VAL A 51 -4.00 -15.30 -5.80
CA VAL A 51 -3.24 -14.87 -6.97
C VAL A 51 -1.79 -14.55 -6.60
N LEU A 52 -1.55 -13.80 -5.52
CA LEU A 52 -0.20 -13.49 -5.06
C LEU A 52 0.61 -14.76 -4.77
N ASN A 53 0.02 -15.71 -4.03
CA ASN A 53 0.67 -16.98 -3.72
C ASN A 53 0.97 -17.79 -4.98
N ALA A 54 0.03 -17.87 -5.93
CA ALA A 54 0.25 -18.58 -7.18
C ALA A 54 1.40 -17.97 -8.00
N LEU A 55 1.49 -16.63 -8.08
CA LEU A 55 2.60 -15.95 -8.74
C LEU A 55 3.93 -16.15 -8.00
N GLN A 56 3.93 -16.03 -6.67
CA GLN A 56 5.15 -16.28 -5.89
C GLN A 56 5.65 -17.72 -6.05
N ASP A 57 4.78 -18.72 -5.90
CA ASP A 57 5.15 -20.13 -6.01
C ASP A 57 5.72 -20.45 -7.39
N ARG A 58 5.08 -19.96 -8.47
CA ARG A 58 5.52 -20.19 -9.84
C ARG A 58 6.84 -19.52 -10.19
N THR A 59 7.08 -18.34 -9.62
CA THR A 59 8.25 -17.51 -9.95
C THR A 59 9.39 -17.65 -8.94
N GLY A 60 9.21 -18.46 -7.90
CA GLY A 60 10.20 -18.65 -6.84
C GLY A 60 10.34 -17.43 -5.91
N GLY A 61 9.24 -16.72 -5.65
CA GLY A 61 9.20 -15.54 -4.79
C GLY A 61 9.67 -14.26 -5.48
N ALA A 62 9.55 -14.17 -6.80
CA ALA A 62 10.09 -13.07 -7.60
C ALA A 62 9.10 -11.89 -7.78
N VAL A 63 7.97 -11.89 -7.08
CA VAL A 63 7.01 -10.77 -7.10
C VAL A 63 7.64 -9.58 -6.35
N GLU A 64 7.91 -8.49 -7.07
CA GLU A 64 8.49 -7.26 -6.51
C GLU A 64 7.42 -6.21 -6.16
N ALA A 65 6.31 -6.18 -6.90
CA ALA A 65 5.19 -5.29 -6.63
C ALA A 65 3.86 -6.02 -6.81
N TYR A 66 2.91 -5.72 -5.92
CA TYR A 66 1.56 -6.25 -5.96
C TYR A 66 0.61 -5.22 -5.34
N GLU A 67 -0.04 -4.44 -6.18
CA GLU A 67 -0.67 -3.17 -5.83
C GLU A 67 -2.17 -3.20 -6.12
N TYR A 68 -2.98 -2.79 -5.16
CA TYR A 68 -4.42 -2.59 -5.34
C TYR A 68 -4.70 -1.27 -6.04
N MET A 69 -5.41 -1.35 -7.18
CA MET A 69 -5.77 -0.23 -8.04
C MET A 69 -7.16 -0.47 -8.65
N PRO A 70 -8.26 -0.26 -7.89
CA PRO A 70 -9.61 -0.48 -8.37
C PRO A 70 -10.03 0.53 -9.44
N ALA A 71 -11.15 0.25 -10.11
CA ALA A 71 -11.72 1.08 -11.17
C ALA A 71 -11.81 2.56 -10.77
N ALA A 72 -12.33 2.86 -9.58
CA ALA A 72 -12.44 4.23 -9.08
C ALA A 72 -11.09 4.97 -9.08
N ALA A 73 -10.01 4.33 -8.63
CA ALA A 73 -8.67 4.93 -8.62
C ALA A 73 -8.16 5.20 -10.05
N VAL A 74 -8.31 4.22 -10.95
CA VAL A 74 -7.91 4.35 -12.36
C VAL A 74 -8.72 5.44 -13.06
N GLU A 75 -10.02 5.55 -12.76
CA GLU A 75 -10.91 6.57 -13.34
C GLU A 75 -10.53 7.99 -12.91
N VAL A 76 -10.23 8.20 -11.64
CA VAL A 76 -9.74 9.50 -11.16
C VAL A 76 -8.42 9.86 -11.84
N ILE A 77 -7.47 8.93 -11.93
CA ILE A 77 -6.21 9.15 -12.65
C ILE A 77 -6.47 9.56 -14.10
N CYS A 78 -7.29 8.81 -14.84
CA CYS A 78 -7.55 9.11 -16.24
C CYS A 78 -8.31 10.43 -16.45
N ARG A 79 -9.16 10.83 -15.49
CA ARG A 79 -9.87 12.12 -15.53
C ARG A 79 -8.91 13.29 -15.35
N GLU A 80 -8.06 13.24 -14.33
CA GLU A 80 -7.13 14.32 -13.99
C GLU A 80 -5.89 14.34 -14.90
N PHE A 81 -5.53 13.18 -15.47
CA PHE A 81 -4.44 13.02 -16.43
C PHE A 81 -4.94 12.36 -17.74
N PRO A 82 -5.55 13.14 -18.67
CA PRO A 82 -6.21 12.60 -19.87
C PRO A 82 -5.29 11.89 -20.87
N LYS A 83 -3.96 11.97 -20.69
CA LYS A 83 -2.98 11.24 -21.50
C LYS A 83 -2.77 9.81 -21.00
N THR A 84 -3.14 9.52 -19.76
CA THR A 84 -3.04 8.19 -19.18
C THR A 84 -4.07 7.27 -19.83
N ARG A 85 -3.58 6.16 -20.40
CA ARG A 85 -4.44 5.13 -20.99
C ARG A 85 -4.87 4.15 -19.92
N ARG A 86 -6.14 3.72 -19.96
CA ARG A 86 -6.61 2.62 -19.11
C ARG A 86 -5.84 1.33 -19.43
N PRO A 87 -5.54 0.50 -18.43
CA PRO A 87 -4.80 -0.74 -18.65
C PRO A 87 -5.66 -1.81 -19.33
N LEU A 88 -6.96 -1.82 -19.06
CA LEU A 88 -7.94 -2.74 -19.63
C LEU A 88 -9.08 -1.95 -20.30
N ASP A 89 -9.76 -2.59 -21.25
CA ASP A 89 -10.89 -1.99 -21.97
C ASP A 89 -12.13 -1.87 -21.05
N ALA A 90 -12.39 -2.91 -20.26
CA ALA A 90 -13.45 -2.91 -19.24
C ALA A 90 -12.94 -2.34 -17.91
N PRO A 91 -13.78 -1.63 -17.13
CA PRO A 91 -13.45 -1.23 -15.77
C PRO A 91 -13.13 -2.45 -14.89
N ALA A 92 -12.00 -2.39 -14.19
CA ALA A 92 -11.59 -3.43 -13.25
C ALA A 92 -12.04 -3.06 -11.83
N GLU A 93 -13.25 -3.47 -11.44
CA GLU A 93 -13.80 -3.19 -10.11
C GLU A 93 -12.81 -3.57 -8.99
N THR A 94 -12.20 -4.74 -9.12
CA THR A 94 -11.00 -5.14 -8.36
C THR A 94 -9.82 -5.23 -9.32
N GLY A 95 -9.10 -4.13 -9.51
CA GLY A 95 -7.90 -4.07 -10.34
C GLY A 95 -6.62 -4.20 -9.53
N LEU A 96 -5.64 -4.95 -10.04
CA LEU A 96 -4.31 -5.10 -9.46
C LEU A 96 -3.22 -4.79 -10.47
N PHE A 97 -2.26 -3.97 -10.08
CA PHE A 97 -0.98 -3.79 -10.77
C PHE A 97 0.06 -4.72 -10.15
N PHE A 98 0.93 -5.31 -10.95
CA PHE A 98 2.00 -6.17 -10.43
C PHE A 98 3.28 -6.09 -11.26
N GLU A 99 4.40 -6.37 -10.60
CA GLU A 99 5.70 -6.57 -11.24
C GLU A 99 6.36 -7.82 -10.66
N VAL A 100 6.80 -8.71 -11.55
CA VAL A 100 7.66 -9.85 -11.22
C VAL A 100 9.02 -9.57 -11.84
N ALA A 101 10.10 -9.71 -11.09
CA ALA A 101 11.45 -9.50 -11.60
C ALA A 101 12.43 -10.54 -11.10
N SER A 102 13.34 -10.98 -11.98
CA SER A 102 14.35 -11.97 -11.62
C SER A 102 15.74 -11.51 -12.04
N SER A 103 16.72 -11.80 -11.17
CA SER A 103 18.14 -11.65 -11.46
C SER A 103 18.80 -12.96 -11.94
N ARG A 104 18.04 -14.06 -12.00
CA ARG A 104 18.53 -15.36 -12.47
C ARG A 104 18.69 -15.34 -13.99
N GLN A 105 19.74 -15.99 -14.48
CA GLN A 105 20.02 -16.07 -15.91
C GLN A 105 18.94 -16.89 -16.64
N ASP A 106 18.56 -18.04 -16.08
CA ASP A 106 17.56 -18.94 -16.67
C ASP A 106 16.21 -18.26 -16.90
N ASP A 107 15.79 -17.37 -15.99
CA ASP A 107 14.51 -16.67 -16.10
C ASP A 107 14.53 -15.60 -17.21
N ALA A 108 15.72 -15.13 -17.59
CA ALA A 108 15.94 -14.15 -18.65
C ALA A 108 16.21 -14.79 -20.02
N GLU A 109 16.24 -16.12 -20.12
CA GLU A 109 16.36 -16.82 -21.39
C GLU A 109 15.10 -16.59 -22.23
N VAL A 110 15.29 -16.31 -23.52
CA VAL A 110 14.22 -16.03 -24.47
C VAL A 110 13.88 -17.32 -25.23
N GLY A 111 12.59 -17.69 -25.24
CA GLY A 111 12.04 -18.85 -25.93
C GLY A 111 11.92 -18.65 -27.45
N GLU A 112 11.42 -19.67 -28.14
CA GLU A 112 11.17 -19.61 -29.59
C GLU A 112 10.05 -18.63 -29.98
N ASP A 113 9.14 -18.35 -29.06
CA ASP A 113 8.05 -17.38 -29.15
C ASP A 113 8.51 -15.92 -28.95
N GLY A 114 9.74 -15.70 -28.50
CA GLY A 114 10.30 -14.39 -28.23
C GLY A 114 10.05 -13.87 -26.81
N ASP A 115 9.33 -14.63 -25.99
CA ASP A 115 9.08 -14.30 -24.60
C ASP A 115 10.19 -14.84 -23.69
N THR A 116 10.40 -14.18 -22.57
CA THR A 116 11.32 -14.68 -21.55
C THR A 116 10.70 -15.81 -20.75
N ARG A 117 11.52 -16.70 -20.21
CA ARG A 117 11.05 -17.77 -19.30
C ARG A 117 10.22 -17.21 -18.13
N LEU A 118 10.63 -16.08 -17.54
CA LEU A 118 9.86 -15.44 -16.47
C LEU A 118 8.45 -15.06 -16.92
N GLN A 119 8.35 -14.45 -18.10
CA GLN A 119 7.07 -14.05 -18.68
C GLN A 119 6.18 -15.25 -18.98
N GLY A 120 6.75 -16.36 -19.49
CA GLY A 120 6.04 -17.63 -19.65
C GLY A 120 5.45 -18.17 -18.34
N LEU A 121 6.23 -18.15 -17.24
CA LEU A 121 5.76 -18.59 -15.92
C LEU A 121 4.59 -17.74 -15.41
N VAL A 122 4.64 -16.42 -15.65
CA VAL A 122 3.54 -15.50 -15.30
C VAL A 122 2.30 -15.81 -16.16
N PHE A 123 2.47 -15.98 -17.47
CA PHE A 123 1.36 -16.29 -18.37
C PHE A 123 0.65 -17.60 -18.00
N GLU A 124 1.39 -18.68 -17.76
CA GLU A 124 0.80 -19.96 -17.32
C GLU A 124 0.04 -19.82 -15.99
N GLY A 125 0.54 -18.98 -15.08
CA GLY A 125 -0.12 -18.66 -13.83
C GLY A 125 -1.46 -17.95 -14.04
N LEU A 126 -1.46 -16.89 -14.86
CA LEU A 126 -2.67 -16.15 -15.19
C LEU A 126 -3.67 -17.01 -15.97
N GLU A 127 -3.23 -17.82 -16.93
CA GLU A 127 -4.10 -18.73 -17.68
C GLU A 127 -4.85 -19.68 -16.73
N THR A 128 -4.14 -20.27 -15.76
CA THR A 128 -4.76 -21.14 -14.75
C THR A 128 -5.81 -20.38 -13.94
N LEU A 129 -5.45 -19.19 -13.43
CA LEU A 129 -6.34 -18.37 -12.61
C LEU A 129 -7.54 -17.82 -13.39
N MET A 130 -7.39 -17.59 -14.69
CA MET A 130 -8.49 -17.21 -15.58
C MET A 130 -9.43 -18.38 -15.85
N ALA A 131 -8.89 -19.59 -16.05
CA ALA A 131 -9.71 -20.80 -16.21
C ALA A 131 -10.55 -21.09 -14.96
N ASP A 132 -10.03 -20.77 -13.77
CA ASP A 132 -10.73 -20.89 -12.49
C ASP A 132 -11.69 -19.71 -12.20
N GLY A 133 -11.74 -18.70 -13.07
CA GLY A 133 -12.60 -17.53 -12.92
C GLY A 133 -12.16 -16.55 -11.83
N VAL A 134 -10.94 -16.68 -11.31
CA VAL A 134 -10.36 -15.79 -10.30
C VAL A 134 -9.88 -14.48 -10.94
N VAL A 135 -9.13 -14.60 -12.03
CA VAL A 135 -8.73 -13.47 -12.88
C VAL A 135 -9.73 -13.35 -14.03
N LEU A 136 -10.30 -12.16 -14.21
CA LEU A 136 -11.33 -11.91 -15.22
C LEU A 136 -10.74 -11.43 -16.55
N ASP A 137 -9.69 -10.60 -16.44
CA ASP A 137 -8.98 -10.02 -17.59
C ASP A 137 -7.58 -9.61 -17.14
N ALA A 138 -6.63 -9.58 -18.05
CA ALA A 138 -5.26 -9.19 -17.77
C ALA A 138 -4.55 -8.62 -19.00
N MET A 139 -3.71 -7.63 -18.75
CA MET A 139 -2.74 -7.12 -19.71
C MET A 139 -1.32 -7.29 -19.18
N ILE A 140 -0.41 -7.68 -20.05
CA ILE A 140 1.03 -7.78 -19.77
C ILE A 140 1.76 -6.81 -20.68
N ALA A 141 2.62 -5.97 -20.10
CA ALA A 141 3.44 -5.04 -20.85
C ALA A 141 4.36 -5.81 -21.81
N GLN A 142 4.28 -5.48 -23.10
CA GLN A 142 5.08 -6.05 -24.19
C GLN A 142 6.28 -5.15 -24.56
N SER A 143 6.47 -4.05 -23.85
CA SER A 143 7.57 -3.11 -24.06
C SER A 143 7.91 -2.36 -22.79
N GLU A 144 9.15 -1.87 -22.69
CA GLU A 144 9.57 -1.02 -21.57
C GLU A 144 8.71 0.23 -21.44
N GLN A 145 8.24 0.81 -22.56
CA GLN A 145 7.36 1.97 -22.51
C GLN A 145 6.01 1.63 -21.84
N GLN A 146 5.39 0.50 -22.19
CA GLN A 146 4.14 0.08 -21.53
C GLN A 146 4.34 -0.21 -20.04
N ARG A 147 5.48 -0.79 -19.67
CA ARG A 147 5.87 -0.96 -18.26
C ARG A 147 5.96 0.39 -17.54
N ILE A 148 6.69 1.34 -18.11
CA ILE A 148 6.83 2.70 -17.56
C ILE A 148 5.47 3.39 -17.45
N ASP A 149 4.60 3.23 -18.43
CA ASP A 149 3.26 3.83 -18.44
C ASP A 149 2.39 3.31 -17.29
N LEU A 150 2.44 1.99 -17.00
CA LEU A 150 1.74 1.40 -15.84
C LEU A 150 2.30 1.90 -14.51
N TRP A 151 3.63 1.95 -14.36
CA TRP A 151 4.26 2.50 -13.16
C TRP A 151 3.88 3.96 -12.96
N THR A 152 3.95 4.76 -14.02
CA THR A 152 3.56 6.18 -13.98
C THR A 152 2.10 6.32 -13.55
N MET A 153 1.20 5.47 -14.04
CA MET A 153 -0.20 5.44 -13.59
C MET A 153 -0.28 5.16 -12.09
N ARG A 154 0.35 4.08 -11.61
CA ARG A 154 0.36 3.71 -10.18
C ARG A 154 0.92 4.83 -9.29
N GLU A 155 1.99 5.47 -9.72
CA GLU A 155 2.67 6.53 -8.97
C GLU A 155 1.87 7.83 -8.94
N SER A 156 1.10 8.13 -9.99
CA SER A 156 0.34 9.39 -10.14
C SER A 156 -0.92 9.51 -9.26
N ILE A 157 -1.28 8.47 -8.51
CA ILE A 157 -2.56 8.41 -7.80
C ILE A 157 -2.70 9.51 -6.74
N LEU A 158 -1.64 9.85 -6.01
CA LEU A 158 -1.73 10.88 -4.97
C LEU A 158 -2.03 12.25 -5.60
N GLU A 159 -1.31 12.59 -6.66
CA GLU A 159 -1.52 13.81 -7.43
C GLU A 159 -2.92 13.84 -8.05
N ALA A 160 -3.42 12.70 -8.54
CA ALA A 160 -4.77 12.58 -9.08
C ALA A 160 -5.83 12.82 -8.00
N ILE A 161 -5.68 12.24 -6.80
CA ILE A 161 -6.61 12.46 -5.67
C ILE A 161 -6.58 13.93 -5.24
N MET A 162 -5.40 14.55 -5.16
CA MET A 162 -5.27 15.97 -4.80
C MET A 162 -5.89 16.89 -5.86
N ALA A 163 -5.75 16.57 -7.15
CA ALA A 163 -6.37 17.30 -8.24
C ALA A 163 -7.90 17.15 -8.26
N ASN A 164 -8.40 15.98 -7.86
CA ASN A 164 -9.83 15.70 -7.73
C ASN A 164 -10.53 16.55 -6.65
N GLY A 165 -9.78 17.08 -5.68
CA GLY A 165 -10.29 17.99 -4.66
C GLY A 165 -9.96 17.56 -3.24
N PRO A 166 -10.66 18.11 -2.23
CA PRO A 166 -10.43 17.78 -0.84
C PRO A 166 -10.61 16.28 -0.56
N ALA A 167 -9.64 15.70 0.13
CA ALA A 167 -9.67 14.31 0.56
C ALA A 167 -9.03 14.15 1.94
N TYR A 168 -9.43 13.09 2.66
CA TYR A 168 -8.76 12.65 3.88
C TYR A 168 -8.06 11.32 3.64
N HIS A 169 -6.75 11.29 3.89
CA HIS A 169 -5.91 10.13 3.63
C HIS A 169 -5.64 9.35 4.91
N MET A 170 -5.93 8.05 4.89
CA MET A 170 -5.50 7.10 5.90
C MET A 170 -4.45 6.17 5.31
N ASP A 171 -3.33 6.04 6.01
CA ASP A 171 -2.24 5.12 5.70
C ASP A 171 -2.28 4.03 6.78
N ILE A 172 -2.79 2.87 6.42
CA ILE A 172 -3.17 1.78 7.33
C ILE A 172 -2.62 0.45 6.83
N ALA A 173 -2.31 -0.47 7.74
CA ALA A 173 -1.97 -1.85 7.39
C ALA A 173 -2.93 -2.83 8.04
N LEU A 174 -3.21 -3.93 7.35
CA LEU A 174 -4.04 -5.03 7.82
C LEU A 174 -3.33 -6.36 7.56
N PRO A 175 -3.62 -7.42 8.32
CA PRO A 175 -3.35 -8.77 7.84
C PRO A 175 -3.96 -8.95 6.46
N LEU A 176 -3.23 -9.52 5.51
CA LEU A 176 -3.66 -9.60 4.10
C LEU A 176 -5.05 -10.26 3.96
N ALA A 177 -5.32 -11.29 4.76
CA ALA A 177 -6.62 -11.97 4.79
C ALA A 177 -7.80 -11.10 5.26
N SER A 178 -7.54 -9.97 5.92
CA SER A 178 -8.54 -9.05 6.45
C SER A 178 -8.76 -7.81 5.57
N VAL A 179 -7.94 -7.62 4.53
CA VAL A 179 -8.04 -6.46 3.61
C VAL A 179 -9.40 -6.43 2.92
N ALA A 180 -9.84 -7.55 2.33
CA ALA A 180 -11.11 -7.62 1.62
C ALA A 180 -12.31 -7.33 2.54
N GLU A 181 -12.30 -7.84 3.78
CA GLU A 181 -13.34 -7.55 4.78
C GLU A 181 -13.35 -6.06 5.14
N PHE A 182 -12.18 -5.45 5.36
CA PHE A 182 -12.08 -4.03 5.68
C PHE A 182 -12.68 -3.16 4.57
N VAL A 183 -12.23 -3.36 3.33
CA VAL A 183 -12.66 -2.58 2.16
C VAL A 183 -14.17 -2.74 1.98
N THR A 184 -14.70 -3.96 1.99
CA THR A 184 -16.14 -4.22 1.83
C THR A 184 -16.98 -3.49 2.87
N ILE A 185 -16.59 -3.57 4.15
CA ILE A 185 -17.36 -2.93 5.25
C ILE A 185 -17.22 -1.41 5.20
N MET A 186 -16.02 -0.90 4.96
CA MET A 186 -15.78 0.55 4.99
C MET A 186 -16.34 1.26 3.78
N ASP A 187 -16.20 0.73 2.58
CA ASP A 187 -16.70 1.37 1.37
C ASP A 187 -18.22 1.55 1.44
N SER A 188 -18.94 0.50 1.86
CA SER A 188 -20.38 0.59 2.12
C SER A 188 -20.70 1.63 3.20
N ALA A 189 -19.96 1.64 4.30
CA ALA A 189 -20.20 2.55 5.41
C ALA A 189 -19.97 4.02 5.08
N VAL A 190 -18.94 4.34 4.30
CA VAL A 190 -18.57 5.72 3.98
C VAL A 190 -19.40 6.25 2.81
N ALA A 191 -19.84 5.38 1.90
CA ALA A 191 -20.83 5.73 0.88
C ALA A 191 -22.14 6.23 1.51
N GLU A 192 -22.66 5.56 2.54
CA GLU A 192 -23.83 6.03 3.31
C GLU A 192 -23.62 7.41 3.97
N MET A 193 -22.36 7.78 4.22
CA MET A 193 -21.98 9.06 4.80
C MET A 193 -21.70 10.15 3.75
N GLY A 194 -21.81 9.82 2.45
CA GLY A 194 -21.58 10.76 1.35
C GLY A 194 -20.12 10.87 0.89
N PHE A 195 -19.27 9.92 1.28
CA PHE A 195 -17.90 9.83 0.77
C PHE A 195 -17.81 8.86 -0.41
N ASP A 196 -16.79 9.07 -1.22
CA ASP A 196 -16.32 8.15 -2.26
C ASP A 196 -14.89 7.72 -1.94
N PRO A 197 -14.64 6.42 -1.67
CA PRO A 197 -13.31 5.94 -1.32
C PRO A 197 -12.41 5.81 -2.57
N LEU A 198 -11.25 6.45 -2.52
CA LEU A 198 -10.21 6.39 -3.56
C LEU A 198 -9.02 5.59 -3.02
N THR A 199 -9.25 4.30 -2.79
CA THR A 199 -8.27 3.41 -2.16
C THR A 199 -7.26 2.87 -3.17
N VAL A 200 -5.99 2.93 -2.83
CA VAL A 200 -4.91 2.15 -3.45
C VAL A 200 -4.08 1.51 -2.35
N GLY A 201 -3.21 0.55 -2.66
CA GLY A 201 -2.38 -0.04 -1.62
C GLY A 201 -1.29 -0.96 -2.12
N HIS A 202 -0.24 -1.06 -1.31
CA HIS A 202 0.77 -2.10 -1.42
C HIS A 202 0.16 -3.40 -0.88
N LEU A 203 -0.67 -4.02 -1.70
CA LEU A 203 -1.51 -5.15 -1.30
C LEU A 203 -0.68 -6.34 -0.85
N GLY A 204 0.48 -6.57 -1.45
CA GLY A 204 1.42 -7.62 -1.03
C GLY A 204 1.78 -7.58 0.46
N ASP A 205 1.80 -6.38 1.04
CA ASP A 205 2.19 -6.12 2.43
C ASP A 205 0.98 -5.82 3.34
N GLY A 206 -0.23 -5.83 2.76
CA GLY A 206 -1.47 -5.47 3.46
C GLY A 206 -1.60 -3.98 3.78
N ASN A 207 -0.78 -3.11 3.17
CA ASN A 207 -0.87 -1.66 3.33
C ASN A 207 -1.91 -1.06 2.37
N LEU A 208 -2.80 -0.22 2.89
CA LEU A 208 -3.78 0.55 2.15
C LEU A 208 -3.60 2.05 2.40
N HIS A 209 -3.49 2.79 1.30
CA HIS A 209 -3.73 4.22 1.24
C HIS A 209 -5.23 4.44 1.00
N TYR A 210 -6.01 4.42 2.09
CA TYR A 210 -7.46 4.55 2.08
C TYR A 210 -7.85 6.03 2.15
N ALA A 211 -8.09 6.64 0.99
CA ALA A 211 -8.49 8.04 0.87
C ALA A 211 -10.02 8.19 0.79
N LEU A 212 -10.55 9.19 1.49
CA LEU A 212 -11.95 9.57 1.45
C LEU A 212 -12.11 10.90 0.71
N SER A 213 -12.81 10.89 -0.41
CA SER A 213 -13.22 12.10 -1.14
C SER A 213 -14.73 12.32 -0.98
N ALA A 214 -15.20 13.52 -1.32
CA ALA A 214 -16.64 13.75 -1.39
C ALA A 214 -17.24 13.01 -2.60
N ALA A 215 -18.37 12.32 -2.40
CA ALA A 215 -19.12 11.76 -3.51
C ALA A 215 -19.71 12.87 -4.40
N GLU A 216 -20.07 12.54 -5.65
CA GLU A 216 -20.64 13.50 -6.59
C GLU A 216 -21.88 14.20 -5.99
N GLY A 217 -21.91 15.53 -6.12
CA GLY A 217 -22.99 16.36 -5.59
C GLY A 217 -22.99 16.53 -4.06
N LYS A 218 -21.91 16.13 -3.36
CA LYS A 218 -21.71 16.38 -1.93
C LYS A 218 -20.66 17.47 -1.70
N GLU A 219 -20.92 18.33 -0.72
CA GLU A 219 -19.96 19.33 -0.27
C GLU A 219 -19.06 18.76 0.83
N TRP A 220 -17.73 18.79 0.62
CA TRP A 220 -16.75 18.23 1.56
C TRP A 220 -16.92 18.73 3.00
N THR A 221 -17.26 20.00 3.17
CA THR A 221 -17.40 20.64 4.50
C THR A 221 -18.56 20.10 5.31
N ASP A 222 -19.56 19.48 4.66
CA ASP A 222 -20.76 18.96 5.32
C ASP A 222 -20.62 17.47 5.68
N LEU A 223 -19.53 16.82 5.23
CA LEU A 223 -19.35 15.39 5.42
C LEU A 223 -18.90 15.04 6.85
N PRO A 224 -19.42 13.95 7.43
CA PRO A 224 -19.17 13.58 8.83
C PRO A 224 -17.81 12.87 9.00
N LEU A 225 -16.72 13.56 8.67
CA LEU A 225 -15.37 12.98 8.61
C LEU A 225 -14.92 12.35 9.94
N THR A 226 -15.24 12.97 11.07
CA THR A 226 -14.93 12.41 12.40
C THR A 226 -15.55 11.03 12.59
N ARG A 227 -16.82 10.87 12.20
CA ARG A 227 -17.55 9.59 12.31
C ARG A 227 -16.96 8.53 11.38
N ALA A 228 -16.56 8.92 10.16
CA ALA A 228 -15.90 8.02 9.22
C ALA A 228 -14.56 7.50 9.77
N LYS A 229 -13.74 8.41 10.34
CA LYS A 229 -12.47 8.06 10.98
C LYS A 229 -12.63 7.13 12.17
N GLU A 230 -13.58 7.43 13.06
CA GLU A 230 -13.86 6.59 14.23
C GLU A 230 -14.26 5.18 13.82
N LYS A 231 -15.14 5.06 12.81
CA LYS A 231 -15.56 3.76 12.27
C LYS A 231 -14.40 3.01 11.62
N ALA A 232 -13.58 3.70 10.84
CA ALA A 232 -12.39 3.14 10.20
C ALA A 232 -11.41 2.57 11.24
N PHE A 233 -11.02 3.37 12.23
CA PHE A 233 -10.07 2.94 13.25
C PHE A 233 -10.65 1.85 14.16
N ALA A 234 -11.94 1.90 14.51
CA ALA A 234 -12.58 0.84 15.28
C ALA A 234 -12.57 -0.50 14.52
N LEU A 235 -12.88 -0.48 13.22
CA LEU A 235 -12.80 -1.67 12.38
C LEU A 235 -11.36 -2.17 12.24
N LEU A 236 -10.43 -1.26 11.96
CA LEU A 236 -9.00 -1.56 11.81
C LEU A 236 -8.45 -2.29 13.04
N MET A 237 -8.78 -1.81 14.25
CA MET A 237 -8.37 -2.47 15.49
C MET A 237 -9.02 -3.84 15.67
N ARG A 238 -10.29 -4.01 15.29
CA ARG A 238 -10.98 -5.31 15.34
C ARG A 238 -10.32 -6.34 14.41
N LEU A 239 -9.82 -5.88 13.27
CA LEU A 239 -9.13 -6.69 12.28
C LEU A 239 -7.61 -6.78 12.53
N ASN A 240 -7.14 -6.38 13.72
CA ASN A 240 -5.73 -6.44 14.12
C ASN A 240 -4.79 -5.69 13.16
N GLY A 241 -5.23 -4.54 12.64
CA GLY A 241 -4.46 -3.67 11.77
C GLY A 241 -3.64 -2.60 12.51
N SER A 242 -2.83 -1.86 11.75
CA SER A 242 -2.05 -0.71 12.17
C SER A 242 -2.62 0.58 11.57
N PHE A 243 -2.76 1.63 12.38
CA PHE A 243 -3.22 2.96 11.95
C PHE A 243 -2.13 3.83 11.28
N SER A 244 -0.91 3.30 11.20
CA SER A 244 0.20 3.89 10.46
C SER A 244 1.06 2.77 9.91
N ALA A 245 1.07 2.61 8.59
CA ALA A 245 1.88 1.59 7.92
C ALA A 245 3.26 2.15 7.59
N GLU A 246 3.31 3.28 6.87
CA GLU A 246 4.55 3.83 6.32
C GLU A 246 4.86 5.25 6.79
N HIS A 247 3.84 6.10 6.94
CA HIS A 247 4.05 7.55 7.10
C HIS A 247 4.48 7.98 8.51
N GLY A 248 4.58 7.03 9.45
CA GLY A 248 4.92 7.32 10.84
C GLY A 248 3.80 8.04 11.60
N ILE A 249 4.13 8.60 12.76
CA ILE A 249 3.18 9.23 13.67
C ILE A 249 3.23 10.75 13.54
N GLY A 250 4.43 11.32 13.54
CA GLY A 250 4.67 12.76 13.47
C GLY A 250 3.88 13.53 14.53
N GLN A 251 3.19 14.59 14.08
CA GLN A 251 2.24 15.36 14.89
C GLN A 251 0.79 14.96 14.59
N SER A 252 0.50 14.60 13.34
CA SER A 252 -0.86 14.41 12.84
C SER A 252 -1.56 13.19 13.44
N LYS A 253 -0.82 12.14 13.82
CA LYS A 253 -1.37 10.90 14.38
C LYS A 253 -1.17 10.77 15.89
N LEU A 254 -0.74 11.83 16.60
CA LEU A 254 -0.55 11.79 18.07
C LEU A 254 -1.84 11.43 18.82
N ASP A 255 -2.96 12.04 18.44
CA ASP A 255 -4.25 11.76 19.09
C ASP A 255 -4.73 10.33 18.82
N VAL A 256 -4.52 9.84 17.60
CA VAL A 256 -4.81 8.44 17.23
C VAL A 256 -3.94 7.49 18.05
N MET A 257 -2.64 7.75 18.14
CA MET A 257 -1.71 6.95 18.93
C MET A 257 -2.06 6.94 20.42
N ARG A 258 -2.48 8.08 20.98
CA ARG A 258 -2.94 8.18 22.38
C ARG A 258 -4.12 7.24 22.65
N ASN A 259 -5.04 7.15 21.71
CA ASN A 259 -6.26 6.36 21.86
C ASN A 259 -6.07 4.87 21.58
N LEU A 260 -5.13 4.51 20.70
CA LEU A 260 -4.99 3.13 20.19
C LEU A 260 -3.81 2.34 20.76
N LYS A 261 -2.74 3.00 21.26
CA LYS A 261 -1.61 2.29 21.88
C LYS A 261 -1.87 1.98 23.34
N GLN A 262 -1.32 0.86 23.81
CA GLN A 262 -1.41 0.47 25.22
C GLN A 262 -0.51 1.36 26.08
N ALA A 263 -0.93 1.60 27.33
CA ALA A 263 -0.20 2.47 28.26
C ALA A 263 1.26 2.03 28.50
N ASN A 264 1.51 0.73 28.60
CA ASN A 264 2.85 0.17 28.76
C ASN A 264 3.75 0.38 27.52
N GLN A 265 3.18 0.36 26.32
CA GLN A 265 3.92 0.65 25.08
C GLN A 265 4.37 2.11 25.06
N LEU A 266 3.47 3.02 25.44
CA LEU A 266 3.78 4.45 25.52
C LEU A 266 4.80 4.75 26.64
N ASP A 267 4.67 4.14 27.81
CA ASP A 267 5.62 4.28 28.93
C ASP A 267 7.04 3.81 28.53
N ALA A 268 7.16 2.68 27.84
CA ALA A 268 8.44 2.20 27.33
C ALA A 268 9.08 3.22 26.37
N MET A 269 8.32 3.74 25.41
CA MET A 269 8.79 4.77 24.46
C MET A 269 9.25 6.04 25.19
N ARG A 270 8.51 6.49 26.21
CA ARG A 270 8.87 7.66 27.03
C ARG A 270 10.16 7.44 27.79
N LYS A 271 10.34 6.27 28.41
CA LYS A 271 11.58 5.93 29.14
C LYS A 271 12.79 5.89 28.23
N ILE A 272 12.64 5.33 27.02
CA ILE A 272 13.68 5.35 25.99
C ILE A 272 14.03 6.79 25.60
N LYS A 273 13.02 7.60 25.29
CA LYS A 273 13.18 9.02 24.94
C LYS A 273 13.92 9.79 26.05
N GLN A 274 13.50 9.62 27.30
CA GLN A 274 14.13 10.28 28.45
C GLN A 274 15.59 9.85 28.65
N ALA A 275 15.91 8.59 28.38
CA ALA A 275 17.27 8.08 28.51
C ALA A 275 18.23 8.64 27.44
N LEU A 276 17.73 8.88 26.23
CA LEU A 276 18.54 9.32 25.08
C LEU A 276 18.52 10.84 24.83
N ASP A 277 17.44 11.52 25.23
CA ASP A 277 17.25 12.97 25.09
C ASP A 277 16.60 13.54 26.36
N PRO A 278 17.37 13.63 27.47
CA PRO A 278 16.83 14.03 28.76
C PRO A 278 16.35 15.49 28.81
N ASP A 279 16.90 16.34 27.95
CA ASP A 279 16.54 17.76 27.82
C ASP A 279 15.38 17.99 26.82
N GLY A 280 14.93 16.94 26.13
CA GLY A 280 13.80 16.99 25.20
C GLY A 280 14.05 17.84 23.95
N LEU A 281 15.29 17.95 23.49
CA LEU A 281 15.69 18.81 22.36
C LEU A 281 15.46 18.15 20.99
N MET A 282 15.42 16.82 20.94
CA MET A 282 15.32 16.06 19.70
C MET A 282 13.87 15.97 19.22
N ASN A 283 13.54 16.82 18.24
CA ASN A 283 12.25 16.87 17.53
C ASN A 283 11.02 16.92 18.48
N PRO A 284 10.92 17.94 19.36
CA PRO A 284 9.91 17.99 20.42
C PRO A 284 8.48 18.06 19.89
N GLY A 285 7.56 17.45 20.65
CA GLY A 285 6.12 17.49 20.37
C GLY A 285 5.68 16.60 19.20
N LYS A 286 6.48 15.61 18.82
CA LYS A 286 6.17 14.63 17.77
C LYS A 286 6.37 13.20 18.30
N PHE A 287 5.87 12.22 17.56
CA PHE A 287 5.99 10.77 17.79
C PHE A 287 5.29 10.25 19.07
N ILE A 288 5.62 10.79 20.25
CA ILE A 288 5.08 10.32 21.54
C ILE A 288 4.05 11.31 22.06
N PRO A 289 2.80 10.89 22.30
CA PRO A 289 1.80 11.77 22.92
C PRO A 289 2.23 12.19 24.33
N LYS A 290 2.06 13.48 24.64
CA LYS A 290 2.23 14.01 26.00
C LYS A 290 1.29 13.30 26.97
N GLU A 291 1.75 13.10 28.21
CA GLU A 291 0.86 12.71 29.30
C GLU A 291 -0.12 13.85 29.57
N GLU A 292 -1.40 13.51 29.72
CA GLU A 292 -2.36 14.44 30.28
C GLU A 292 -2.08 14.57 31.78
N PRO A 293 -2.12 15.80 32.34
CA PRO A 293 -1.92 16.04 33.76
C PRO A 293 -3.01 15.42 34.64
#